data_AF-A0A0M3RF73-F1
#
_entry.id   AF-A0A0M3RF73-F1
#
_cell.length_a   1.000
_cell.length_b   1.000
_cell.length_c   1.000
_cell.angle_alpha   90.00
_cell.angle_beta   90.00
_cell.angle_gamma   90.00
#
_symmetry.space_group_name_H-M   'P 1'
#
loop_
_entity.id
_entity.type
_entity.pdbx_description
1 polymer ?
#
loop_
_entity_poly.entity_id
_entity_poly.type
_entity_poly.pdbx_seq_one_letter_code
_entity_poly.pdbx_strand_id
1 'polypeptide(L)'
;MILIRKLALIALFFALLLSACTQEEKESGDFSGIVNEGSVMNYEYTIEKEGDAFFWKVGYKGERTSFEESSDNKGELDKFMKAVNDGELFFGELVIWTSYFTLVVLLSFYFYWKNKKWLKESGPLIVVVMLGVIGFFLAFDALMDLSHALKDAKFYYSRLTTI
;
A
#
# COMPACT_ATOMS: atom_id res chain seq x y z
N MET A 1 -17.81 14.05 25.89
CA MET A 1 -16.98 15.17 25.38
C MET A 1 -15.52 14.77 25.13
N ILE A 2 -14.82 14.17 26.10
CA ILE A 2 -13.40 13.74 25.94
C ILE A 2 -13.21 12.69 24.83
N LEU A 3 -14.14 11.74 24.69
CA LEU A 3 -14.02 10.67 23.69
C LEU A 3 -14.32 11.14 22.26
N ILE A 4 -15.27 12.08 22.08
CA ILE A 4 -15.55 12.72 20.79
C ILE A 4 -14.33 13.52 20.34
N ARG A 5 -13.62 14.18 21.27
CA ARG A 5 -12.33 14.81 20.99
C ARG A 5 -11.27 13.79 20.54
N LYS A 6 -11.21 12.59 21.15
CA LYS A 6 -10.25 11.54 20.77
C LYS A 6 -10.57 10.91 19.40
N LEU A 7 -11.84 10.64 19.11
CA LEU A 7 -12.28 10.16 17.80
C LEU A 7 -12.11 11.22 16.71
N ALA A 8 -12.38 12.49 17.02
CA ALA A 8 -12.10 13.60 16.13
C ALA A 8 -10.60 13.75 15.88
N LEU A 9 -9.74 13.54 16.89
CA LEU A 9 -8.28 13.54 16.71
C LEU A 9 -7.79 12.40 15.83
N ILE A 10 -8.36 11.19 15.95
CA ILE A 10 -8.01 10.05 15.10
C ILE A 10 -8.47 10.27 13.66
N ALA A 11 -9.69 10.79 13.45
CA ALA A 11 -10.21 11.14 12.13
C ALA A 11 -9.43 12.30 11.49
N LEU A 12 -9.00 13.29 12.29
CA LEU A 12 -8.13 14.37 11.86
C LEU A 12 -6.75 13.84 11.48
N PHE A 13 -6.21 12.87 12.23
CA PHE A 13 -4.93 12.24 11.91
C PHE A 13 -4.99 11.47 10.59
N PHE A 14 -6.10 10.76 10.34
CA PHE A 14 -6.35 10.08 9.06
C PHE A 14 -6.54 11.07 7.89
N ALA A 15 -7.24 12.18 8.10
CA ALA A 15 -7.40 13.23 7.09
C ALA A 15 -6.07 13.95 6.75
N LEU A 16 -5.20 14.12 7.73
CA LEU A 16 -3.86 14.67 7.54
C LEU A 16 -2.94 13.70 6.78
N LEU A 17 -3.05 12.39 7.04
CA LEU A 17 -2.32 11.36 6.28
C LEU A 17 -2.78 11.30 4.81
N LEU A 18 -4.08 11.50 4.54
CA LEU A 18 -4.62 11.53 3.17
C LEU A 18 -4.26 12.82 2.41
N SER A 19 -4.02 13.93 3.09
CA SER A 19 -3.67 15.21 2.46
C SER A 19 -2.20 15.29 2.02
N ALA A 20 -1.36 14.34 2.45
CA ALA A 20 0.08 14.32 2.11
C ALA A 20 0.38 13.73 0.72
N CYS A 21 -0.61 13.14 0.03
CA CYS A 21 -0.49 12.70 -1.37
C CYS A 21 -0.89 13.83 -2.32
N THR A 22 -0.14 14.94 -2.34
CA THR A 22 -0.18 15.88 -3.47
C THR A 22 0.92 15.52 -4.45
N GLN A 23 0.52 14.99 -5.59
CA GLN A 23 1.37 14.61 -6.70
C GLN A 23 1.89 15.88 -7.38
N GLU A 24 3.21 16.09 -7.37
CA GLU A 24 3.84 17.20 -8.11
C GLU A 24 3.74 16.95 -9.63
N GLU A 25 3.21 17.93 -10.36
CA GLU A 25 3.17 17.95 -11.82
C GLU A 25 4.60 18.07 -12.37
N LYS A 26 5.04 17.12 -13.22
CA LYS A 26 6.33 17.21 -13.92
C LYS A 26 6.19 18.02 -15.21
N GLU A 27 6.86 19.17 -15.26
CA GLU A 27 7.06 19.98 -16.47
C GLU A 27 7.95 19.25 -17.50
N SER A 28 7.60 19.36 -18.78
CA SER A 28 8.34 18.74 -19.88
C SER A 28 9.47 19.64 -20.37
N GLY A 29 10.70 19.31 -19.97
CA GLY A 29 11.96 19.74 -20.57
C GLY A 29 12.93 18.56 -20.62
N ASP A 30 14.05 18.69 -21.34
CA ASP A 30 15.08 17.63 -21.48
C ASP A 30 15.65 17.26 -20.10
N PHE A 31 15.06 16.23 -19.48
CA PHE A 31 15.17 15.94 -18.06
C PHE A 31 16.24 14.87 -17.83
N SER A 32 17.33 15.28 -17.17
CA SER A 32 18.22 14.37 -16.47
C SER A 32 17.83 14.35 -15.00
N GLY A 33 17.48 13.16 -14.49
CA GLY A 33 17.00 13.01 -13.12
C GLY A 33 16.13 11.78 -12.92
N ILE A 34 15.53 11.67 -11.73
CA ILE A 34 14.66 10.55 -11.35
C ILE A 34 13.33 10.66 -12.10
N VAL A 35 13.11 9.71 -13.02
CA VAL A 35 11.90 9.58 -13.82
C VAL A 35 10.79 8.97 -12.98
N ASN A 36 11.10 7.90 -12.26
CA ASN A 36 10.15 7.15 -11.45
C ASN A 36 10.86 6.45 -10.30
N GLU A 37 10.17 6.28 -9.19
CA GLU A 37 10.64 5.51 -8.05
C GLU A 37 9.44 4.83 -7.38
N GLY A 38 9.68 3.71 -6.72
CA GLY A 38 8.65 2.97 -6.01
C GLY A 38 9.27 2.12 -4.92
N SER A 39 8.55 1.93 -3.81
CA SER A 39 9.03 1.11 -2.70
C SER A 39 7.90 0.42 -1.95
N VAL A 40 8.05 -0.89 -1.75
CA VAL A 40 7.14 -1.68 -0.91
C VAL A 40 7.88 -2.81 -0.21
N MET A 41 7.66 -2.95 1.10
CA MET A 41 8.10 -4.11 1.90
C MET A 41 9.55 -4.57 1.61
N ASN A 42 10.48 -3.61 1.60
CA ASN A 42 11.91 -3.76 1.33
C ASN A 42 12.33 -3.99 -0.13
N TYR A 43 11.40 -3.98 -1.07
CA TYR A 43 11.72 -3.83 -2.49
C TYR A 43 11.64 -2.37 -2.87
N GLU A 44 12.55 -1.94 -3.73
CA GLU A 44 12.59 -0.57 -4.22
C GLU A 44 13.15 -0.54 -5.64
N TYR A 45 12.71 0.43 -6.43
CA TYR A 45 13.37 0.78 -7.66
C TYR A 45 13.46 2.30 -7.83
N THR A 46 14.46 2.73 -8.58
CA THR A 46 14.60 4.10 -9.06
C THR A 46 15.00 4.04 -10.53
N ILE A 47 14.30 4.79 -11.38
CA ILE A 47 14.61 4.96 -12.80
C ILE A 47 15.19 6.37 -12.96
N GLU A 48 16.42 6.44 -13.40
CA GLU A 48 17.12 7.67 -13.74
C GLU A 48 17.28 7.75 -15.25
N LYS A 49 17.07 8.93 -15.82
CA LYS A 49 17.37 9.19 -17.23
C LYS A 49 18.60 10.08 -17.33
N GLU A 50 19.55 9.68 -18.16
CA GLU A 50 20.75 10.46 -18.46
C GLU A 50 20.97 10.44 -19.98
N GLY A 51 20.66 11.58 -20.63
CA GLY A 51 20.60 11.65 -22.09
C GLY A 51 19.52 10.72 -22.66
N ASP A 52 19.89 9.84 -23.59
CA ASP A 52 19.00 8.86 -24.21
C ASP A 52 18.94 7.50 -23.49
N ALA A 53 19.75 7.32 -22.44
CA ALA A 53 19.83 6.06 -21.69
C ALA A 53 19.00 6.09 -20.39
N PHE A 54 18.42 4.95 -20.04
CA PHE A 54 17.72 4.73 -18.77
C PHE A 54 18.58 3.87 -17.84
N PHE A 55 18.79 4.35 -16.63
CA PHE A 55 19.51 3.64 -15.57
C PHE A 55 18.54 3.26 -14.46
N TRP A 56 18.55 1.99 -14.11
CA TRP A 56 17.69 1.42 -13.09
C TRP A 56 18.53 1.08 -11.87
N LYS A 57 18.10 1.56 -10.70
CA LYS A 57 18.57 1.07 -9.40
C LYS A 57 17.47 0.17 -8.85
N VAL A 58 17.76 -1.10 -8.65
CA VAL A 58 16.81 -2.09 -8.13
C VAL A 58 17.34 -2.57 -6.79
N GLY A 59 16.48 -2.63 -5.78
CA GLY A 59 16.90 -2.95 -4.42
C GLY A 59 16.03 -3.98 -3.71
N TYR A 60 16.68 -4.75 -2.83
CA TYR A 60 16.04 -5.66 -1.89
C TYR A 60 16.74 -5.61 -0.53
N LYS A 61 16.01 -5.34 0.55
CA LYS A 61 16.54 -5.30 1.93
C LYS A 61 17.77 -4.39 2.10
N GLY A 62 17.81 -3.28 1.36
CA GLY A 62 18.88 -2.29 1.41
C GLY A 62 20.09 -2.60 0.53
N GLU A 63 20.16 -3.79 -0.08
CA GLU A 63 21.10 -4.07 -1.17
C GLU A 63 20.55 -3.47 -2.46
N ARG A 64 21.39 -2.78 -3.24
CA ARG A 64 21.01 -2.13 -4.50
C ARG A 64 21.95 -2.54 -5.62
N THR A 65 21.37 -2.88 -6.76
CA THR A 65 22.08 -3.16 -8.01
C THR A 65 21.66 -2.16 -9.07
N SER A 66 22.63 -1.73 -9.88
CA SER A 66 22.40 -0.77 -10.97
C SER A 66 22.47 -1.48 -12.31
N PHE A 67 21.52 -1.17 -13.18
CA PHE A 67 21.41 -1.72 -14.53
C PHE A 67 21.25 -0.58 -15.52
N GLU A 68 21.96 -0.64 -16.63
CA GLU A 68 21.60 0.11 -17.83
C GLU A 68 20.48 -0.66 -18.54
N GLU A 69 19.40 0.02 -18.91
CA GLU A 69 18.29 -0.61 -19.64
C GLU A 69 18.75 -1.04 -21.04
N SER A 70 18.52 -2.30 -21.38
CA SER A 70 18.79 -2.89 -22.68
C SER A 70 17.62 -3.76 -23.13
N SER A 71 17.65 -4.21 -24.39
CA SER A 71 16.64 -5.15 -24.91
C SER A 71 16.52 -6.43 -24.09
N ASP A 72 17.60 -6.83 -23.41
CA ASP A 72 17.71 -8.13 -22.75
C ASP A 72 17.12 -8.12 -21.34
N ASN A 73 17.19 -6.97 -20.64
CA ASN A 73 16.72 -6.85 -19.26
C ASN A 73 15.42 -6.02 -19.09
N LYS A 74 15.04 -5.21 -20.08
CA LYS A 74 13.87 -4.33 -20.02
C LYS A 74 12.59 -5.05 -19.59
N GLY A 75 12.35 -6.24 -20.15
CA GLY A 75 11.15 -7.01 -19.84
C GLY A 75 11.08 -7.50 -18.39
N GLU A 76 12.20 -7.73 -17.72
CA GLU A 76 12.23 -8.10 -16.29
C GLU A 76 12.21 -6.86 -15.39
N LEU A 77 12.83 -5.75 -15.81
CA LEU A 77 12.75 -4.45 -15.12
C LEU A 77 11.31 -3.93 -15.07
N ASP A 78 10.59 -3.95 -16.19
CA ASP A 78 9.19 -3.49 -16.26
C ASP A 78 8.27 -4.33 -15.37
N LYS A 79 8.48 -5.66 -15.31
CA LYS A 79 7.69 -6.54 -14.46
C LYS A 79 8.04 -6.39 -12.99
N PHE A 80 9.31 -6.15 -12.66
CA PHE A 80 9.72 -5.82 -11.30
C PHE A 80 9.08 -4.50 -10.85
N MET A 81 9.16 -3.44 -11.66
CA MET A 81 8.48 -2.16 -11.43
C MET A 81 7.00 -2.36 -11.16
N LYS A 82 6.32 -3.10 -12.05
CA LYS A 82 4.90 -3.37 -11.92
C LYS A 82 4.59 -4.10 -10.60
N ALA A 83 5.35 -5.14 -10.25
CA ALA A 83 5.14 -5.89 -9.02
C ALA A 83 5.36 -5.03 -7.76
N VAL A 84 6.33 -4.11 -7.78
CA VAL A 84 6.56 -3.16 -6.68
C VAL A 84 5.38 -2.19 -6.57
N ASN A 85 4.90 -1.63 -7.68
CA ASN A 85 3.80 -0.66 -7.68
C ASN A 85 2.46 -1.30 -7.32
N ASP A 86 2.17 -2.49 -7.86
CA ASP A 86 0.99 -3.28 -7.49
C ASP A 86 1.05 -3.62 -5.99
N GLY A 87 2.23 -3.99 -5.48
CA GLY A 87 2.45 -4.23 -4.05
C GLY A 87 2.19 -3.00 -3.20
N GLU A 88 2.67 -1.81 -3.60
CA GLU A 88 2.40 -0.57 -2.88
C GLU A 88 0.90 -0.27 -2.80
N LEU A 89 0.19 -0.44 -3.92
CA LEU A 89 -1.25 -0.27 -4.01
C LEU A 89 -1.98 -1.23 -3.06
N PHE A 90 -1.70 -2.54 -3.14
CA PHE A 90 -2.36 -3.53 -2.29
C PHE A 90 -2.00 -3.38 -0.81
N PHE A 91 -0.79 -2.88 -0.50
CA PHE A 91 -0.44 -2.52 0.87
C PHE A 91 -1.30 -1.36 1.38
N GLY A 92 -1.52 -0.34 0.56
CA GLY A 92 -2.44 0.76 0.87
C GLY A 92 -3.86 0.26 1.13
N GLU A 93 -4.39 -0.60 0.25
CA GLU A 93 -5.72 -1.21 0.43
C GLU A 93 -5.81 -2.03 1.72
N LEU A 94 -4.79 -2.84 2.01
CA LEU A 94 -4.71 -3.64 3.24
C LEU A 94 -4.77 -2.74 4.48
N VAL A 95 -4.04 -1.62 4.49
CA VAL A 95 -4.03 -0.66 5.60
C VAL A 95 -5.42 -0.03 5.77
N ILE A 96 -6.07 0.36 4.67
CA ILE A 96 -7.41 0.96 4.69
C ILE A 96 -8.44 -0.03 5.24
N TRP A 97 -8.51 -1.24 4.70
CA TRP A 97 -9.51 -2.23 5.10
C TRP A 97 -9.28 -2.77 6.52
N THR A 98 -8.02 -2.96 6.91
CA THR A 98 -7.68 -3.33 8.30
C THR A 98 -8.06 -2.23 9.29
N SER A 99 -7.85 -0.97 8.92
CA SER A 99 -8.25 0.17 9.73
C SER A 99 -9.77 0.26 9.86
N TYR A 100 -10.48 0.08 8.75
CA TYR A 100 -11.94 0.02 8.73
C TYR A 100 -12.48 -1.10 9.64
N PHE A 101 -11.96 -2.32 9.50
CA PHE A 101 -12.34 -3.46 10.34
C PHE A 101 -12.07 -3.18 11.83
N THR A 102 -10.92 -2.61 12.14
CA THR A 102 -10.55 -2.22 13.52
C THR A 102 -11.53 -1.19 14.09
N LEU A 103 -11.93 -0.19 13.30
CA LEU A 103 -12.94 0.79 13.71
C LEU A 103 -14.29 0.14 14.00
N VAL A 104 -14.75 -0.79 13.15
CA VAL A 104 -15.99 -1.53 13.38
C VAL A 104 -15.93 -2.30 14.70
N VAL A 105 -14.84 -3.02 14.96
CA VAL A 105 -14.64 -3.77 16.21
C VAL A 105 -14.62 -2.84 17.43
N LEU A 106 -13.87 -1.74 17.37
CA LEU A 106 -13.76 -0.79 18.49
C LEU A 106 -15.08 -0.08 18.81
N LEU A 107 -15.80 0.36 17.78
CA LEU A 107 -17.12 0.97 17.96
C LEU A 107 -18.12 -0.03 18.54
N SER A 108 -18.09 -1.27 18.06
CA SER A 108 -18.97 -2.33 18.56
C SER A 108 -18.69 -2.65 20.02
N PHE A 109 -17.42 -2.76 20.40
CA PHE A 109 -17.01 -2.94 21.78
C PHE A 109 -17.43 -1.77 22.67
N TYR A 110 -17.28 -0.54 22.19
CA TYR A 110 -17.70 0.66 22.90
C TYR A 110 -19.21 0.65 23.17
N PHE A 111 -20.03 0.38 22.15
CA PHE A 111 -21.49 0.31 22.30
C PHE A 111 -21.91 -0.83 23.23
N TYR A 112 -21.27 -1.99 23.16
CA TYR A 112 -21.52 -3.09 24.07
C TYR A 112 -21.25 -2.72 25.53
N TRP A 113 -20.11 -2.08 25.79
CA TRP A 113 -19.73 -1.68 27.15
C TRP A 113 -20.67 -0.62 27.72
N LYS A 114 -20.97 0.42 26.93
CA LYS A 114 -21.82 1.54 27.36
C LYS A 114 -23.29 1.15 27.49
N ASN A 115 -23.76 0.25 26.64
CA ASN A 115 -25.17 -0.04 26.51
C ASN A 115 -25.36 -1.55 26.30
N LYS A 116 -25.19 -2.32 27.39
CA LYS A 116 -25.27 -3.80 27.41
C LYS A 116 -26.55 -4.40 26.79
N LYS A 117 -27.60 -3.59 26.57
CA LYS A 117 -28.84 -3.99 25.90
C LYS A 117 -28.77 -3.85 24.37
N TRP A 118 -27.88 -3.02 23.82
CA TRP A 118 -27.80 -2.70 22.39
C TRP A 118 -27.42 -3.91 21.53
N LEU A 119 -26.47 -4.75 21.98
CA LEU A 119 -26.15 -6.01 21.29
C LEU A 119 -27.13 -7.16 21.61
N LYS A 120 -28.07 -6.97 22.56
CA LYS A 120 -29.12 -7.97 22.81
C LYS A 120 -30.27 -7.85 21.81
N GLU A 121 -30.39 -6.71 21.14
CA GLU A 121 -31.27 -6.53 20.00
C GLU A 121 -30.61 -7.14 18.77
N SER A 122 -31.33 -8.00 18.05
CA SER A 122 -30.80 -8.74 16.90
C SER A 122 -30.38 -7.82 15.75
N GLY A 123 -31.06 -6.70 15.54
CA GLY A 123 -30.79 -5.76 14.44
C GLY A 123 -29.37 -5.18 14.47
N PRO A 124 -28.97 -4.43 15.52
CA PRO A 124 -27.64 -3.85 15.61
C PRO A 124 -26.49 -4.86 15.56
N LEU A 125 -26.70 -6.03 16.17
CA LEU A 125 -25.72 -7.13 16.13
C LEU A 125 -25.51 -7.62 14.69
N ILE A 126 -26.59 -7.84 13.93
CA ILE A 126 -26.52 -8.28 12.53
C ILE A 126 -25.76 -7.27 11.66
N VAL A 127 -26.01 -5.96 11.85
CA VAL A 127 -25.31 -4.91 11.09
C VAL A 127 -23.82 -4.90 11.40
N VAL A 128 -23.44 -4.98 12.68
CA VAL A 128 -22.03 -5.04 13.09
C VAL A 128 -21.32 -6.24 12.50
N VAL A 129 -21.96 -7.42 12.54
CA VAL A 129 -21.39 -8.65 11.99
C VAL A 129 -21.21 -8.52 10.47
N MET A 130 -22.19 -8.00 9.74
CA MET A 130 -22.07 -7.80 8.30
C MET A 130 -20.93 -6.85 7.93
N LEU A 131 -20.85 -5.68 8.57
CA LEU A 131 -19.78 -4.71 8.32
C LEU A 131 -18.40 -5.29 8.69
N GLY A 132 -18.33 -6.04 9.80
CA GLY A 132 -17.11 -6.73 10.22
C GLY A 132 -16.65 -7.78 9.22
N VAL A 133 -17.57 -8.63 8.72
CA VAL A 133 -17.27 -9.65 7.72
C VAL A 133 -16.79 -9.02 6.41
N ILE A 134 -17.45 -7.95 5.94
CA ILE A 134 -17.05 -7.25 4.72
C ILE A 134 -15.65 -6.65 4.88
N GLY A 135 -15.40 -5.93 5.98
CA GLY A 135 -14.09 -5.32 6.24
C GLY A 135 -12.97 -6.36 6.35
N PHE A 136 -13.25 -7.49 7.02
CA PHE A 136 -12.32 -8.59 7.12
C PHE A 136 -12.03 -9.24 5.77
N PHE A 137 -13.06 -9.50 4.97
CA PHE A 137 -12.92 -10.12 3.64
C PHE A 137 -12.05 -9.27 2.72
N LEU A 138 -12.32 -7.96 2.65
CA LEU A 138 -11.55 -7.04 1.81
C LEU A 138 -10.10 -6.88 2.29
N ALA A 139 -9.87 -6.86 3.60
CA ALA A 139 -8.51 -6.87 4.14
C ALA A 139 -7.76 -8.17 3.80
N PHE A 140 -8.47 -9.30 3.85
CA PHE A 140 -7.89 -10.60 3.49
C PHE A 140 -7.56 -10.69 1.99
N ASP A 141 -8.42 -10.17 1.13
CA ASP A 141 -8.21 -10.10 -0.32
C ASP A 141 -6.96 -9.27 -0.65
N ALA A 142 -6.89 -8.04 -0.12
CA ALA A 142 -5.73 -7.17 -0.29
C ALA A 142 -4.43 -7.78 0.27
N LEU A 143 -4.51 -8.57 1.35
CA LEU A 143 -3.35 -9.30 1.88
C LEU A 143 -2.86 -10.38 0.91
N MET A 144 -3.78 -11.10 0.28
CA MET A 144 -3.45 -12.13 -0.71
C MET A 144 -2.81 -11.50 -1.95
N ASP A 145 -3.39 -10.42 -2.47
CA ASP A 145 -2.87 -9.68 -3.62
C ASP A 145 -1.49 -9.08 -3.33
N LEU A 146 -1.30 -8.46 -2.16
CA LEU A 146 0.01 -8.01 -1.70
C LEU A 146 1.01 -9.17 -1.64
N SER A 147 0.61 -10.32 -1.11
CA SER A 147 1.49 -11.49 -1.06
C SER A 147 1.88 -11.98 -2.45
N HIS A 148 0.99 -11.89 -3.44
CA HIS A 148 1.28 -12.25 -4.82
C HIS A 148 2.25 -11.26 -5.46
N ALA A 149 1.98 -9.95 -5.33
CA ALA A 149 2.87 -8.90 -5.82
C ALA A 149 4.29 -9.03 -5.24
N LEU A 150 4.44 -9.31 -3.95
CA LEU A 150 5.75 -9.51 -3.33
C LEU A 150 6.47 -10.79 -3.79
N LYS A 151 5.74 -11.84 -4.15
CA LYS A 151 6.34 -13.05 -4.77
C LYS A 151 6.85 -12.75 -6.17
N ASP A 152 6.10 -11.97 -6.94
CA ASP A 152 6.50 -11.56 -8.28
C ASP A 152 7.71 -10.63 -8.22
N ALA A 153 7.71 -9.63 -7.33
CA ALA A 153 8.87 -8.76 -7.10
C ALA A 153 10.11 -9.57 -6.74
N LYS A 154 9.98 -10.56 -5.84
CA LYS A 154 11.07 -11.47 -5.51
C LYS A 154 11.59 -12.25 -6.72
N PHE A 155 10.67 -12.79 -7.53
CA PHE A 155 11.01 -13.59 -8.70
C PHE A 155 11.78 -12.76 -9.74
N TYR A 156 11.29 -11.56 -10.07
CA TYR A 156 11.93 -10.69 -11.05
C TYR A 156 13.25 -10.10 -10.53
N TYR A 157 13.33 -9.74 -9.24
CA TYR A 157 14.59 -9.36 -8.61
C TYR A 157 15.64 -10.47 -8.76
N SER A 158 15.27 -11.71 -8.42
CA SER A 158 16.19 -12.85 -8.52
C SER A 158 16.65 -13.10 -9.95
N ARG A 159 15.80 -12.88 -10.95
CA ARG A 159 16.21 -12.99 -12.36
C ARG A 159 17.20 -11.88 -12.74
N LEU A 160 16.89 -10.64 -12.40
CA LEU A 160 17.76 -9.49 -12.69
C LEU A 160 19.16 -9.64 -12.08
N THR A 161 19.26 -10.19 -10.86
CA THR A 161 20.56 -10.39 -10.19
C THR A 161 21.30 -11.67 -10.59
N THR A 162 20.70 -12.52 -11.42
CA THR A 162 21.33 -13.77 -11.90
C THR A 162 21.80 -13.66 -13.36
N ILE A 163 21.34 -12.63 -14.09
CA ILE A 163 21.81 -12.26 -15.43
C ILE A 163 23.19 -11.61 -15.28
#